data_AF-A0A249LDH9-F1
#
_entry.id   AF-A0A249LDH9-F1
#
_cell.length_a   1.000
_cell.length_b   1.000
_cell.length_c   1.000
_cell.angle_alpha   90.00
_cell.angle_beta   90.00
_cell.angle_gamma   90.00
#
_symmetry.space_group_name_H-M   'P 1'
#
loop_
_entity.id
_entity.type
_entity.pdbx_description
1 polymer ?
#
loop_
_entity_poly.entity_id
_entity_poly.type
_entity_poly.pdbx_seq_one_letter_code
_entity_poly.pdbx_strand_id
1 'polypeptide(L)'
;MADLVKARFDAVLFDLGNTLIKQENPGVPYESLAVELLPGVEQLLKELYGQVKIGIVSNTQTITAGDIKKKLAIVGIDHYFDVVIATGELGIHKPDPAPIVAAIKALDIKAERTIYVGDIETDLQAANSSGTAFAYTGPDIYQSMHQYLLHSDSALDRALHTQPTYSQAHVDAVQKEFDGLAKPVGSLGKLEKVAAQIAGITHSHTPTIDPAAIAVFGGDHGIAADDSVTPWPQAITGMMLEVMGDKKAAVSVLADVADVYCQYINVGAVSDSKSRAVRNERVKSGTQDVRTDAAMTREEVIAAMNVGAQTAERLIAGGSRSLCTGEVGIGNTTPSAALIAHFANANAQEVTGRGSGIDDATYVRKVEIVEQLINKTKSTTDPIDVLAQIGGLEIAALTGYILRTTSLQIPVLLDGVITLAAATVAEAMKPNTTSFLIAAHCSSEPGSKIALKHLGLNPLLDLDLRLGEGTGALLSIPIIRSACQALSRMARISDLL
;
A
#
# COMPACT_ATOMS: atom_id res chain seq x y z
N MET A 1 -24.94 -7.98 0.13
CA MET A 1 -23.85 -8.73 0.82
C MET A 1 -24.23 -10.17 1.17
N ALA A 2 -25.33 -10.40 1.89
CA ALA A 2 -25.63 -11.69 2.52
C ALA A 2 -25.59 -12.92 1.60
N ASP A 3 -26.12 -12.81 0.38
CA ASP A 3 -26.14 -13.94 -0.56
C ASP A 3 -24.74 -14.34 -1.05
N LEU A 4 -23.84 -13.37 -1.22
CA LEU A 4 -22.43 -13.64 -1.57
C LEU A 4 -21.72 -14.38 -0.44
N VAL A 5 -21.99 -14.02 0.82
CA VAL A 5 -21.45 -14.72 1.99
C VAL A 5 -22.02 -16.14 2.05
N LYS A 6 -23.34 -16.32 2.05
CA LYS A 6 -24.01 -17.63 2.15
C LYS A 6 -23.61 -18.61 1.05
N ALA A 7 -23.26 -18.11 -0.14
CA ALA A 7 -22.77 -18.96 -1.23
C ALA A 7 -21.47 -19.70 -0.86
N ARG A 8 -20.72 -19.20 0.13
CA ARG A 8 -19.36 -19.66 0.45
C ARG A 8 -19.13 -19.94 1.93
N PHE A 9 -19.88 -19.32 2.82
CA PHE A 9 -19.63 -19.33 4.26
C PHE A 9 -20.94 -19.40 5.04
N ASP A 10 -20.93 -20.20 6.10
CA ASP A 10 -22.00 -20.33 7.08
C ASP A 10 -21.79 -19.39 8.27
N ALA A 11 -20.57 -18.85 8.43
CA ALA A 11 -20.24 -17.88 9.46
C ALA A 11 -19.16 -16.86 9.07
N VAL A 12 -19.22 -15.72 9.75
CA VAL A 12 -18.22 -14.66 9.72
C VAL A 12 -17.73 -14.40 11.14
N LEU A 13 -16.43 -14.55 11.34
CA LEU A 13 -15.75 -14.23 12.60
C LEU A 13 -14.95 -12.94 12.42
N PHE A 14 -14.96 -12.09 13.44
CA PHE A 14 -14.26 -10.81 13.40
C PHE A 14 -13.25 -10.71 14.54
N ASP A 15 -12.10 -10.08 14.28
CA ASP A 15 -11.42 -9.35 15.35
C ASP A 15 -12.28 -8.16 15.81
N LEU A 16 -11.98 -7.62 16.99
CA LEU A 16 -12.69 -6.48 17.55
C LEU A 16 -11.99 -5.15 17.24
N GLY A 17 -10.71 -5.02 17.61
CA GLY A 17 -9.97 -3.76 17.55
C GLY A 17 -9.50 -3.48 16.13
N ASN A 18 -9.62 -2.24 15.67
CA ASN A 18 -9.31 -1.81 14.31
C ASN A 18 -10.03 -2.59 13.18
N THR A 19 -10.95 -3.49 13.54
CA THR A 19 -11.79 -4.26 12.63
C THR A 19 -13.25 -3.83 12.76
N LEU A 20 -13.83 -3.92 13.96
CA LEU A 20 -15.21 -3.49 14.23
C LEU A 20 -15.27 -2.13 14.92
N ILE A 21 -14.30 -1.86 15.80
CA ILE A 21 -14.23 -0.63 16.58
C ILE A 21 -12.83 -0.03 16.49
N LYS A 22 -12.74 1.29 16.65
CA LYS A 22 -11.45 1.97 16.78
C LYS A 22 -10.70 1.42 17.99
N GLN A 23 -9.45 1.00 17.78
CA GLN A 23 -8.63 0.51 18.88
C GLN A 23 -8.03 1.66 19.68
N GLU A 24 -8.16 1.57 21.00
CA GLU A 24 -7.47 2.46 21.95
C GLU A 24 -6.08 1.92 22.29
N ASN A 25 -5.21 2.81 22.74
CA ASN A 25 -3.83 2.43 23.11
C ASN A 25 -3.81 1.35 24.21
N PRO A 26 -2.82 0.43 24.17
CA PRO A 26 -2.63 -0.54 25.25
C PRO A 26 -2.52 0.15 26.61
N GLY A 27 -3.24 -0.36 27.62
CA GLY A 27 -3.21 0.14 28.99
C GLY A 27 -4.29 1.16 29.34
N VAL A 28 -5.16 1.56 28.41
CA VAL A 28 -6.36 2.34 28.74
C VAL A 28 -7.28 1.51 29.66
N PRO A 29 -7.70 2.03 30.83
CA PRO A 29 -8.60 1.33 31.73
C PRO A 29 -9.93 0.98 31.06
N TYR A 30 -10.50 -0.18 31.40
CA TYR A 30 -11.73 -0.67 30.78
C TYR A 30 -12.88 0.33 30.85
N GLU A 31 -13.02 1.05 31.97
CA GLU A 31 -14.07 2.06 32.16
C GLU A 31 -13.96 3.21 31.15
N SER A 32 -12.73 3.56 30.77
CA SER A 32 -12.40 4.67 29.87
C SER A 32 -12.35 4.29 28.39
N LEU A 33 -12.48 3.00 28.06
CA LEU A 33 -12.54 2.55 26.66
C LEU A 33 -13.80 3.10 25.99
N ALA A 34 -13.62 4.04 25.07
CA ALA A 34 -14.65 4.48 24.14
C ALA A 34 -14.94 3.40 23.10
N VAL A 35 -16.17 3.35 22.61
CA VAL A 35 -16.58 2.43 21.54
C VAL A 35 -17.03 3.28 20.36
N GLU A 36 -16.16 3.37 19.36
CA GLU A 36 -16.43 4.06 18.11
C GLU A 36 -16.45 3.01 17.00
N LEU A 37 -17.59 2.83 16.33
CA LEU A 37 -17.71 1.89 15.21
C LEU A 37 -16.92 2.39 14.01
N LEU A 38 -16.22 1.47 13.35
CA LEU A 38 -15.55 1.78 12.09
C LEU A 38 -16.55 1.82 10.92
N PRO A 39 -16.21 2.50 9.80
CA PRO A 39 -17.09 2.60 8.64
C PRO A 39 -17.51 1.22 8.10
N GLY A 40 -18.77 1.13 7.68
CA GLY A 40 -19.37 -0.08 7.11
C GLY A 40 -19.80 -1.15 8.12
N VAL A 41 -19.38 -1.07 9.40
CA VAL A 41 -19.63 -2.13 10.40
C VAL A 41 -21.12 -2.36 10.64
N GLU A 42 -21.87 -1.29 10.95
CA GLU A 42 -23.30 -1.43 11.25
C GLU A 42 -24.09 -1.93 10.03
N GLN A 43 -23.76 -1.44 8.83
CA GLN A 43 -24.38 -1.90 7.58
C GLN A 43 -24.12 -3.39 7.34
N LEU A 44 -22.87 -3.82 7.51
CA LEU A 44 -22.46 -5.21 7.32
C LEU A 44 -23.19 -6.13 8.30
N LEU A 45 -23.16 -5.81 9.60
CA LEU A 45 -23.80 -6.62 10.63
C LEU A 45 -25.31 -6.74 10.39
N LYS A 46 -26.00 -5.64 10.04
CA LYS A 46 -27.43 -5.64 9.70
C LYS A 46 -27.77 -6.58 8.54
N GLU A 47 -26.94 -6.59 7.49
CA GLU A 47 -27.18 -7.48 6.34
C GLU A 47 -26.87 -8.95 6.64
N LEU A 48 -25.89 -9.24 7.49
CA LEU A 48 -25.51 -10.62 7.84
C LEU A 48 -26.40 -11.24 8.91
N TYR A 49 -27.03 -10.42 9.76
CA TYR A 49 -27.81 -10.89 10.90
C TYR A 49 -28.97 -11.80 10.48
N GLY A 50 -29.05 -12.97 11.10
CA GLY A 50 -30.04 -14.00 10.78
C GLY A 50 -29.83 -14.71 9.44
N GLN A 51 -28.81 -14.34 8.67
CA GLN A 51 -28.45 -14.97 7.40
C GLN A 51 -27.30 -15.98 7.57
N VAL A 52 -26.33 -15.64 8.41
CA VAL A 52 -25.16 -16.46 8.77
C VAL A 52 -24.86 -16.30 10.25
N LYS A 53 -24.00 -17.17 10.80
CA LYS A 53 -23.50 -17.01 12.16
C LYS A 53 -22.45 -15.91 12.24
N ILE A 54 -22.50 -15.12 13.31
CA ILE A 54 -21.60 -13.97 13.50
C ILE A 54 -20.89 -14.13 14.84
N GLY A 55 -19.56 -14.03 14.84
CA GLY A 55 -18.76 -14.15 16.06
C GLY A 55 -17.64 -13.14 16.19
N ILE A 56 -17.20 -12.90 17.42
CA ILE A 56 -16.00 -12.12 17.73
C ILE A 56 -14.94 -13.03 18.33
N VAL A 57 -13.68 -12.85 17.94
CA VAL A 57 -12.51 -13.45 18.58
C VAL A 57 -11.47 -12.35 18.84
N SER A 58 -11.40 -11.89 20.09
CA SER A 58 -10.56 -10.75 20.47
C SER A 58 -9.39 -11.17 21.34
N ASN A 59 -8.19 -10.72 20.98
CA ASN A 59 -7.00 -10.86 21.82
C ASN A 59 -7.10 -9.92 23.04
N THR A 60 -7.54 -10.45 24.18
CA THR A 60 -7.64 -9.71 25.45
C THR A 60 -6.72 -10.30 26.52
N GLN A 61 -6.29 -9.47 27.47
CA GLN A 61 -5.56 -9.93 28.67
C GLN A 61 -6.52 -10.20 29.83
N THR A 62 -7.23 -9.16 30.29
CA THR A 62 -8.14 -9.24 31.45
C THR A 62 -9.61 -9.05 31.08
N ILE A 63 -9.90 -8.49 29.90
CA ILE A 63 -11.26 -8.23 29.42
C ILE A 63 -11.92 -9.57 29.05
N THR A 64 -13.10 -9.83 29.62
CA THR A 64 -13.90 -11.05 29.39
C THR A 64 -14.84 -10.92 28.19
N ALA A 65 -15.39 -12.03 27.69
CA ALA A 65 -16.42 -11.99 26.66
C ALA A 65 -17.67 -11.21 27.12
N GLY A 66 -18.01 -11.30 28.42
CA GLY A 66 -19.12 -10.54 29.02
C GLY A 66 -18.86 -9.03 29.02
N ASP A 67 -17.62 -8.61 29.25
CA ASP A 67 -17.23 -7.20 29.21
C ASP A 67 -17.27 -6.64 27.79
N ILE A 68 -16.78 -7.40 26.80
CA ILE A 68 -16.91 -7.04 25.37
C ILE A 68 -18.39 -6.82 25.02
N LYS A 69 -19.28 -7.77 25.37
CA LYS A 69 -20.71 -7.64 25.11
C LYS A 69 -21.32 -6.38 25.74
N LYS A 70 -20.99 -6.08 27.00
CA LYS A 70 -21.47 -4.87 27.68
C LYS A 70 -21.02 -3.59 26.97
N LYS A 71 -19.78 -3.53 26.49
CA LYS A 71 -19.28 -2.37 25.74
C LYS A 71 -19.96 -2.22 24.39
N LEU A 72 -20.16 -3.32 23.66
CA LEU A 72 -20.86 -3.30 22.38
C LEU A 72 -22.35 -2.92 22.51
N ALA A 73 -22.98 -3.21 23.66
CA ALA A 73 -24.35 -2.81 23.94
C ALA A 73 -24.53 -1.28 24.03
N ILE A 74 -23.46 -0.54 24.38
CA ILE A 74 -23.49 0.94 24.43
C ILE A 74 -23.76 1.54 23.05
N VAL A 75 -23.23 0.91 22.00
CA VAL A 75 -23.44 1.30 20.60
C VAL A 75 -24.49 0.41 19.91
N GLY A 76 -25.16 -0.46 20.66
CA GLY A 76 -26.30 -1.26 20.21
C GLY A 76 -25.98 -2.36 19.19
N ILE A 77 -24.77 -2.90 19.15
CA ILE A 77 -24.41 -3.98 18.19
C ILE A 77 -24.18 -5.35 18.81
N ASP A 78 -24.25 -5.47 20.14
CA ASP A 78 -24.00 -6.71 20.87
C ASP A 78 -24.92 -7.88 20.46
N HIS A 79 -26.17 -7.58 20.15
CA HIS A 79 -27.18 -8.56 19.77
C HIS A 79 -26.93 -9.25 18.42
N TYR A 80 -26.01 -8.73 17.59
CA TYR A 80 -25.65 -9.35 16.32
C TYR A 80 -24.79 -10.60 16.48
N PHE A 81 -24.10 -10.77 17.62
CA PHE A 81 -23.06 -11.79 17.78
C PHE A 81 -23.58 -13.04 18.49
N ASP A 82 -23.60 -14.17 17.78
CA ASP A 82 -23.93 -15.49 18.32
C ASP A 82 -22.88 -15.97 19.34
N VAL A 83 -21.59 -15.63 19.12
CA VAL A 83 -20.47 -16.00 19.99
C VAL A 83 -19.49 -14.84 20.17
N VAL A 84 -18.92 -14.73 21.37
CA VAL A 84 -17.80 -13.83 21.66
C VAL A 84 -16.74 -14.64 22.41
N ILE A 85 -15.54 -14.70 21.84
CA ILE A 85 -14.36 -15.32 22.45
C ILE A 85 -13.40 -14.22 22.86
N ALA A 86 -13.12 -14.14 24.16
CA ALA A 86 -12.07 -13.31 24.72
C ALA A 86 -10.89 -14.22 25.10
N THR A 87 -9.73 -14.03 24.46
CA THR A 87 -8.59 -14.95 24.66
C THR A 87 -8.06 -14.97 26.08
N GLY A 88 -8.25 -13.89 26.85
CA GLY A 88 -7.87 -13.84 28.26
C GLY A 88 -8.56 -14.92 29.09
N GLU A 89 -9.79 -15.29 28.72
CA GLU A 89 -10.54 -16.38 29.38
C GLU A 89 -10.04 -17.78 28.96
N LEU A 90 -9.46 -17.89 27.76
CA LEU A 90 -8.88 -19.14 27.25
C LEU A 90 -7.43 -19.36 27.71
N GLY A 91 -6.71 -18.30 28.08
CA GLY A 91 -5.28 -18.32 28.36
C GLY A 91 -4.40 -18.58 27.13
N ILE A 92 -4.98 -18.55 25.93
CA ILE A 92 -4.29 -18.78 24.64
C ILE A 92 -4.70 -17.66 23.69
N HIS A 93 -3.71 -17.02 23.06
CA HIS A 93 -3.89 -15.85 22.20
C HIS A 93 -3.56 -16.17 20.75
N LYS A 94 -4.20 -15.47 19.80
CA LYS A 94 -3.76 -15.44 18.40
C LYS A 94 -2.31 -14.93 18.37
N PRO A 95 -1.39 -15.53 17.58
CA PRO A 95 -1.63 -16.29 16.35
C PRO A 95 -1.93 -17.79 16.50
N ASP A 96 -2.03 -18.31 17.72
CA ASP A 96 -2.51 -19.69 17.92
C ASP A 96 -3.94 -19.82 17.37
N PRO A 97 -4.29 -20.90 16.63
CA PRO A 97 -5.62 -21.07 16.05
C PRO A 97 -6.71 -21.40 17.08
N ALA A 98 -6.36 -21.81 18.31
CA ALA A 98 -7.31 -22.30 19.30
C ALA A 98 -8.48 -21.33 19.61
N PRO A 99 -8.29 -20.00 19.69
CA PRO A 99 -9.41 -19.06 19.88
C PRO A 99 -10.43 -19.09 18.72
N ILE A 100 -9.96 -19.19 17.48
CA ILE A 100 -10.84 -19.29 16.29
C ILE A 100 -11.54 -20.65 16.28
N VAL A 101 -10.81 -21.73 16.58
CA VAL A 101 -11.37 -23.09 16.70
C VAL A 101 -12.44 -23.17 17.79
N ALA A 102 -12.25 -22.46 18.92
CA ALA A 102 -13.23 -22.37 19.98
C ALA A 102 -14.52 -21.68 19.53
N ALA A 103 -14.42 -20.58 18.76
CA ALA A 103 -15.59 -19.92 18.18
C ALA A 103 -16.33 -20.85 17.19
N ILE A 104 -15.60 -21.51 16.29
CA ILE A 104 -16.15 -22.46 15.32
C ILE A 104 -16.90 -23.59 16.03
N LYS A 105 -16.31 -24.16 17.09
CA LYS A 105 -16.95 -25.23 17.88
C LYS A 105 -18.20 -24.75 18.61
N ALA A 106 -18.17 -23.53 19.16
CA ALA A 106 -19.33 -22.95 19.84
C ALA A 106 -20.50 -22.66 18.88
N LEU A 107 -20.20 -22.39 17.61
CA LEU A 107 -21.20 -22.15 16.57
C LEU A 107 -21.69 -23.43 15.87
N ASP A 108 -21.04 -24.58 16.12
CA ASP A 108 -21.31 -25.87 15.44
C ASP A 108 -21.20 -25.79 13.91
N ILE A 109 -20.11 -25.18 13.42
CA ILE A 109 -19.84 -24.96 11.99
C ILE A 109 -18.48 -25.57 11.57
N LYS A 110 -18.23 -25.61 10.26
CA LYS A 110 -16.94 -26.06 9.71
C LYS A 110 -15.99 -24.90 9.43
N ALA A 111 -14.69 -25.08 9.68
CA ALA A 111 -13.66 -24.08 9.39
C ALA A 111 -13.64 -23.65 7.91
N GLU A 112 -13.73 -24.62 6.98
CA GLU A 112 -13.78 -24.38 5.52
C GLU A 112 -15.01 -23.58 5.05
N ARG A 113 -16.04 -23.49 5.89
CA ARG A 113 -17.26 -22.68 5.69
C ARG A 113 -17.26 -21.43 6.58
N THR A 114 -16.11 -21.01 7.09
CA THR A 114 -15.97 -19.82 7.94
C THR A 114 -14.95 -18.87 7.32
N ILE A 115 -15.26 -17.58 7.36
CA ILE A 115 -14.32 -16.51 7.04
C ILE A 115 -13.99 -15.73 8.30
N TYR A 116 -12.71 -15.48 8.52
CA TYR A 116 -12.20 -14.61 9.56
C TYR A 116 -11.83 -13.25 8.96
N VAL A 117 -12.28 -12.17 9.58
CA VAL A 117 -11.96 -10.79 9.19
C VAL A 117 -11.15 -10.13 10.30
N GLY A 118 -9.97 -9.61 9.97
CA GLY A 118 -9.06 -9.00 10.93
C GLY A 118 -8.18 -7.91 10.32
N ASP A 119 -7.40 -7.24 11.15
CA ASP A 119 -6.60 -6.07 10.78
C ASP A 119 -5.09 -6.35 10.70
N ILE A 120 -4.62 -7.39 11.40
CA ILE A 120 -3.19 -7.66 11.56
C ILE A 120 -2.76 -9.08 11.19
N GLU A 121 -1.46 -9.26 11.02
CA GLU A 121 -0.84 -10.53 10.64
C GLU A 121 -1.15 -11.69 11.61
N THR A 122 -1.30 -11.40 12.90
CA THR A 122 -1.62 -12.44 13.89
C THR A 122 -2.99 -13.06 13.63
N ASP A 123 -3.93 -12.30 13.07
CA ASP A 123 -5.24 -12.82 12.67
C ASP A 123 -5.12 -13.70 11.43
N LEU A 124 -4.37 -13.26 10.42
CA LEU A 124 -4.09 -14.05 9.23
C LEU A 124 -3.47 -15.41 9.59
N GLN A 125 -2.48 -15.41 10.48
CA GLN A 125 -1.80 -16.64 10.92
C GLN A 125 -2.74 -17.59 11.66
N ALA A 126 -3.56 -17.07 12.57
CA ALA A 126 -4.55 -17.86 13.30
C ALA A 126 -5.62 -18.43 12.36
N ALA A 127 -6.13 -17.62 11.44
CA ALA A 127 -7.15 -18.00 10.46
C ALA A 127 -6.64 -19.13 9.56
N ASN A 128 -5.46 -18.94 8.94
CA ASN A 128 -4.83 -19.96 8.09
C ASN A 128 -4.59 -21.27 8.86
N SER A 129 -4.08 -21.18 10.09
CA SER A 129 -3.79 -22.36 10.92
C SER A 129 -5.06 -23.08 11.41
N SER A 130 -6.19 -22.37 11.48
CA SER A 130 -7.49 -22.94 11.84
C SER A 130 -8.24 -23.54 10.64
N GLY A 131 -7.79 -23.29 9.41
CA GLY A 131 -8.43 -23.73 8.17
C GLY A 131 -9.61 -22.86 7.71
N THR A 132 -9.74 -21.64 8.25
CA THR A 132 -10.74 -20.67 7.79
C THR A 132 -10.22 -19.84 6.63
N ALA A 133 -11.12 -19.32 5.80
CA ALA A 133 -10.77 -18.23 4.90
C ALA A 133 -10.40 -16.98 5.71
N PHE A 134 -9.59 -16.09 5.13
CA PHE A 134 -9.21 -14.83 5.75
C PHE A 134 -9.43 -13.65 4.79
N ALA A 135 -9.94 -12.55 5.32
CA ALA A 135 -9.95 -11.26 4.65
C ALA A 135 -9.42 -10.18 5.59
N TYR A 136 -8.54 -9.33 5.08
CA TYR A 136 -8.20 -8.11 5.79
C TYR A 136 -9.39 -7.15 5.82
N THR A 137 -9.60 -6.49 6.94
CA THR A 137 -10.44 -5.29 6.99
C THR A 137 -9.83 -4.17 6.14
N GLY A 138 -10.61 -3.13 5.87
CA GLY A 138 -10.08 -1.92 5.22
C GLY A 138 -10.72 -0.66 5.77
N PRO A 139 -10.65 0.47 5.04
CA PRO A 139 -11.20 1.74 5.51
C PRO A 139 -12.71 1.67 5.78
N ASP A 140 -13.40 0.83 5.00
CA ASP A 140 -14.79 0.45 5.18
C ASP A 140 -14.91 -1.07 5.07
N ILE A 141 -15.32 -1.72 6.16
CA ILE A 141 -15.34 -3.19 6.23
C ILE A 141 -16.37 -3.81 5.28
N TYR A 142 -17.48 -3.11 5.01
CA TYR A 142 -18.49 -3.57 4.08
C TYR A 142 -17.91 -3.64 2.67
N GLN A 143 -17.24 -2.57 2.23
CA GLN A 143 -16.62 -2.54 0.91
C GLN A 143 -15.48 -3.55 0.80
N SER A 144 -14.63 -3.67 1.81
CA SER A 144 -13.54 -4.65 1.83
C SER A 144 -14.05 -6.09 1.72
N MET A 145 -15.07 -6.45 2.50
CA MET A 145 -15.70 -7.77 2.40
C MET A 145 -16.36 -7.99 1.03
N HIS A 146 -17.02 -6.98 0.49
CA HIS A 146 -17.66 -7.07 -0.82
C HIS A 146 -16.64 -7.38 -1.92
N GLN A 147 -15.52 -6.64 -1.94
CA GLN A 147 -14.42 -6.87 -2.88
C GLN A 147 -13.83 -8.27 -2.73
N TYR A 148 -13.60 -8.72 -1.50
CA TYR A 148 -13.10 -10.07 -1.23
C TYR A 148 -14.02 -11.16 -1.76
N LEU A 149 -15.33 -11.02 -1.56
CA LEU A 149 -16.30 -12.04 -1.96
C LEU A 149 -16.44 -12.14 -3.48
N LEU A 150 -16.32 -11.01 -4.20
CA LEU A 150 -16.35 -10.96 -5.66
C LEU A 150 -15.04 -11.46 -6.29
N HIS A 151 -13.90 -11.18 -5.66
CA HIS A 151 -12.56 -11.39 -6.19
C HIS A 151 -11.65 -12.00 -5.12
N SER A 152 -11.82 -13.31 -4.88
CA SER A 152 -11.12 -13.98 -3.78
C SER A 152 -9.78 -14.61 -4.14
N ASP A 153 -9.43 -14.67 -5.42
CA ASP A 153 -8.28 -15.45 -5.89
C ASP A 153 -6.96 -14.89 -5.35
N SER A 154 -6.81 -13.56 -5.35
CA SER A 154 -5.63 -12.89 -4.82
C SER A 154 -5.88 -11.41 -4.52
N ALA A 155 -4.94 -10.76 -3.82
CA ALA A 155 -5.02 -9.31 -3.61
C ALA A 155 -4.85 -8.56 -4.93
N LEU A 156 -4.03 -9.09 -5.84
CA LEU A 156 -3.89 -8.54 -7.20
C LEU A 156 -5.19 -8.66 -8.00
N ASP A 157 -5.90 -9.79 -7.90
CA ASP A 157 -7.19 -9.96 -8.57
C ASP A 157 -8.20 -8.89 -8.14
N ARG A 158 -8.28 -8.60 -6.83
CA ARG A 158 -9.08 -7.47 -6.32
C ARG A 158 -8.63 -6.13 -6.87
N ALA A 159 -7.31 -5.89 -6.92
CA ALA A 159 -6.75 -4.65 -7.41
C ALA A 159 -7.13 -4.38 -8.88
N LEU A 160 -7.10 -5.42 -9.72
CA LEU A 160 -7.41 -5.33 -11.15
C LEU A 160 -8.91 -5.12 -11.40
N HIS A 161 -9.78 -5.80 -10.66
CA HIS A 161 -11.22 -5.81 -10.94
C HIS A 161 -12.03 -4.76 -10.16
N THR A 162 -11.51 -4.21 -9.07
CA THR A 162 -12.22 -3.19 -8.27
C THR A 162 -12.01 -1.81 -8.88
N GLN A 163 -13.02 -1.17 -9.46
CA GLN A 163 -12.88 0.18 -10.01
C GLN A 163 -13.00 1.26 -8.94
N PRO A 164 -11.95 2.05 -8.67
CA PRO A 164 -12.04 3.13 -7.70
C PRO A 164 -12.75 4.35 -8.28
N THR A 165 -13.28 5.20 -7.41
CA THR A 165 -13.97 6.42 -7.82
C THR A 165 -13.25 7.65 -7.28
N TYR A 166 -13.05 8.65 -8.14
CA TYR A 166 -12.47 9.94 -7.77
C TYR A 166 -13.54 11.02 -7.80
N SER A 167 -13.69 11.76 -6.70
CA SER A 167 -14.81 12.68 -6.51
C SER A 167 -14.44 14.14 -6.77
N GLN A 168 -14.69 14.63 -7.99
CA GLN A 168 -14.51 16.05 -8.32
C GLN A 168 -15.32 16.99 -7.41
N ALA A 169 -16.50 16.57 -6.95
CA ALA A 169 -17.32 17.36 -6.02
C ALA A 169 -16.61 17.64 -4.67
N HIS A 170 -15.79 16.70 -4.20
CA HIS A 170 -15.02 16.87 -2.96
C HIS A 170 -13.81 17.77 -3.18
N VAL A 171 -13.16 17.66 -4.34
CA VAL A 171 -12.08 18.57 -4.78
C VAL A 171 -12.59 20.01 -4.80
N ASP A 172 -13.72 20.25 -5.48
CA ASP A 172 -14.30 21.60 -5.64
C ASP A 172 -14.77 22.17 -4.30
N ALA A 173 -15.37 21.32 -3.45
CA ALA A 173 -15.80 21.73 -2.11
C ALA A 173 -14.60 22.14 -1.24
N VAL A 174 -13.53 21.35 -1.20
CA VAL A 174 -12.33 21.67 -0.42
C VAL A 174 -11.60 22.88 -0.98
N GLN A 175 -11.53 23.05 -2.30
CA GLN A 175 -10.95 24.27 -2.89
C GLN A 175 -11.75 25.52 -2.49
N LYS A 176 -13.08 25.43 -2.49
CA LYS A 176 -13.95 26.53 -2.02
C LYS A 176 -13.71 26.87 -0.55
N GLU A 177 -13.49 25.87 0.30
CA GLU A 177 -13.12 26.08 1.69
C GLU A 177 -11.76 26.80 1.82
N PHE A 178 -10.74 26.42 1.02
CA PHE A 178 -9.47 27.13 0.96
C PHE A 178 -9.60 28.59 0.52
N ASP A 179 -10.50 28.88 -0.42
CA ASP A 179 -10.75 30.24 -0.92
C ASP A 179 -11.40 31.14 0.15
N GLY A 180 -12.09 30.54 1.13
CA GLY A 180 -12.70 31.23 2.26
C GLY A 180 -11.78 31.47 3.46
N LEU A 181 -10.58 30.88 3.48
CA LEU A 181 -9.62 31.08 4.57
C LEU A 181 -9.10 32.52 4.60
N ALA A 182 -8.63 32.98 5.78
CA ALA A 182 -8.07 34.30 6.01
C ALA A 182 -6.70 34.50 5.35
N LYS A 183 -6.69 34.48 4.01
CA LYS A 183 -5.54 34.65 3.12
C LYS A 183 -6.03 35.11 1.74
N PRO A 184 -5.17 35.67 0.87
CA PRO A 184 -5.52 35.84 -0.53
C PRO A 184 -5.83 34.48 -1.20
N VAL A 185 -6.81 34.46 -2.11
CA VAL A 185 -7.19 33.27 -2.87
C VAL A 185 -5.97 32.68 -3.60
N GLY A 186 -5.76 31.36 -3.47
CA GLY A 186 -4.65 30.64 -4.09
C GLY A 186 -3.26 30.89 -3.49
N SER A 187 -3.11 31.68 -2.41
CA SER A 187 -1.79 32.06 -1.90
C SER A 187 -1.01 30.94 -1.21
N LEU A 188 -1.64 29.80 -0.86
CA LEU A 188 -0.93 28.60 -0.39
C LEU A 188 -0.53 27.65 -1.53
N GLY A 189 -0.82 28.02 -2.79
CA GLY A 189 -0.28 27.37 -3.98
C GLY A 189 -0.58 25.87 -4.06
N LYS A 190 0.47 25.04 -4.15
CA LYS A 190 0.34 23.57 -4.29
C LYS A 190 -0.29 22.90 -3.06
N LEU A 191 -0.23 23.52 -1.88
CA LEU A 191 -0.81 22.95 -0.66
C LEU A 191 -2.34 22.83 -0.77
N GLU A 192 -2.99 23.86 -1.33
CA GLU A 192 -4.45 23.84 -1.55
C GLU A 192 -4.83 22.69 -2.50
N LYS A 193 -4.07 22.55 -3.59
CA LYS A 193 -4.30 21.54 -4.62
C LYS A 193 -4.12 20.12 -4.10
N VAL A 194 -3.07 19.84 -3.33
CA VAL A 194 -2.83 18.48 -2.82
C VAL A 194 -3.87 18.07 -1.78
N ALA A 195 -4.28 18.98 -0.89
CA ALA A 195 -5.37 18.70 0.05
C ALA A 195 -6.71 18.47 -0.67
N ALA A 196 -7.02 19.26 -1.71
CA ALA A 196 -8.20 19.05 -2.53
C ALA A 196 -8.14 17.72 -3.32
N GLN A 197 -6.97 17.32 -3.82
CA GLN A 197 -6.79 16.01 -4.46
C GLN A 197 -7.05 14.87 -3.47
N ILE A 198 -6.52 14.94 -2.25
CA ILE A 198 -6.76 13.95 -1.20
C ILE A 198 -8.26 13.87 -0.86
N ALA A 199 -8.96 15.00 -0.81
CA ALA A 199 -10.41 15.04 -0.64
C ALA A 199 -11.14 14.30 -1.77
N GLY A 200 -10.69 14.49 -3.02
CA GLY A 200 -11.21 13.77 -4.19
C GLY A 200 -10.99 12.26 -4.12
N ILE A 201 -9.84 11.81 -3.62
CA ILE A 201 -9.51 10.39 -3.44
C ILE A 201 -10.36 9.76 -2.32
N THR A 202 -10.34 10.40 -1.15
CA THR A 202 -10.89 9.85 0.10
C THR A 202 -12.39 10.12 0.29
N HIS A 203 -12.99 10.92 -0.59
CA HIS A 203 -14.38 11.37 -0.49
C HIS A 203 -14.66 12.03 0.86
N SER A 204 -13.74 12.91 1.28
CA SER A 204 -13.78 13.56 2.58
C SER A 204 -13.60 15.06 2.44
N HIS A 205 -14.46 15.82 3.10
CA HIS A 205 -14.30 17.27 3.24
C HIS A 205 -13.22 17.65 4.26
N THR A 206 -12.74 16.70 5.05
CA THR A 206 -11.64 16.85 6.01
C THR A 206 -10.50 15.89 5.63
N PRO A 207 -9.79 16.18 4.52
CA PRO A 207 -8.72 15.31 4.03
C PRO A 207 -7.63 15.13 5.09
N THR A 208 -7.13 13.90 5.19
CA THR A 208 -5.98 13.52 6.01
C THR A 208 -5.19 12.44 5.28
N ILE A 209 -3.92 12.30 5.63
CA ILE A 209 -3.05 11.21 5.16
C ILE A 209 -2.60 10.29 6.30
N ASP A 210 -3.04 10.59 7.53
CA ASP A 210 -2.60 9.88 8.73
C ASP A 210 -3.59 8.78 9.16
N PRO A 211 -3.10 7.67 9.72
CA PRO A 211 -1.69 7.27 9.79
C PRO A 211 -1.08 6.96 8.41
N ALA A 212 0.18 7.31 8.17
CA ALA A 212 0.88 7.00 6.93
C ALA A 212 1.79 5.79 7.09
N ALA A 213 1.97 5.00 6.03
CA ALA A 213 2.97 3.94 5.98
C ALA A 213 3.78 3.98 4.68
N ILE A 214 4.99 3.44 4.73
CA ILE A 214 5.85 3.23 3.57
C ILE A 214 6.17 1.74 3.41
N ALA A 215 6.07 1.26 2.18
CA ALA A 215 6.59 -0.05 1.78
C ALA A 215 7.81 0.14 0.89
N VAL A 216 8.92 -0.52 1.24
CA VAL A 216 10.13 -0.58 0.41
C VAL A 216 10.31 -1.98 -0.13
N PHE A 217 10.35 -2.12 -1.45
CA PHE A 217 10.55 -3.40 -2.12
C PHE A 217 11.98 -3.55 -2.62
N GLY A 218 12.64 -4.64 -2.21
CA GLY A 218 14.01 -4.97 -2.62
C GLY A 218 14.06 -6.05 -3.68
N GLY A 219 14.84 -5.82 -4.74
CA GLY A 219 15.01 -6.75 -5.85
C GLY A 219 16.36 -6.59 -6.56
N ASP A 220 17.06 -7.69 -6.79
CA ASP A 220 18.31 -7.68 -7.55
C ASP A 220 18.07 -7.82 -9.05
N HIS A 221 18.96 -7.21 -9.84
CA HIS A 221 18.85 -7.21 -11.29
C HIS A 221 20.01 -7.92 -11.96
N GLY A 222 19.74 -8.85 -12.88
CA GLY A 222 20.78 -9.56 -13.62
C GLY A 222 21.71 -8.65 -14.43
N ILE A 223 21.21 -7.49 -14.89
CA ILE A 223 22.01 -6.47 -15.58
C ILE A 223 23.14 -5.87 -14.71
N ALA A 224 23.06 -6.05 -13.39
CA ALA A 224 24.07 -5.59 -12.44
C ALA A 224 25.10 -6.67 -12.07
N ALA A 225 25.15 -7.80 -12.80
CA ALA A 225 26.17 -8.82 -12.60
C ALA A 225 27.58 -8.35 -12.98
N ASP A 226 27.69 -7.32 -13.82
CA ASP A 226 28.94 -6.65 -14.22
C ASP A 226 28.83 -5.11 -14.04
N ASP A 227 29.89 -4.39 -14.41
CA ASP A 227 30.02 -2.94 -14.24
C ASP A 227 29.40 -2.09 -15.37
N SER A 228 28.69 -2.71 -16.32
CA SER A 228 28.20 -2.03 -17.54
C SER A 228 27.17 -0.94 -17.28
N VAL A 229 26.46 -1.00 -16.16
CA VAL A 229 25.41 -0.02 -15.82
C VAL A 229 25.53 0.57 -14.42
N THR A 230 26.44 0.04 -13.59
CA THR A 230 26.62 0.43 -12.19
C THR A 230 28.02 0.05 -11.71
N PRO A 231 28.71 0.91 -10.92
CA PRO A 231 30.00 0.57 -10.31
C PRO A 231 29.83 -0.28 -9.02
N TRP A 232 28.59 -0.44 -8.55
CA TRP A 232 28.28 -1.04 -7.26
C TRP A 232 28.03 -2.55 -7.39
N PRO A 233 28.60 -3.38 -6.49
CA PRO A 233 28.29 -4.81 -6.46
C PRO A 233 26.81 -5.09 -6.25
N GLN A 234 26.25 -6.02 -7.01
CA GLN A 234 24.84 -6.45 -6.90
C GLN A 234 24.45 -6.80 -5.45
N ALA A 235 25.34 -7.45 -4.70
CA ALA A 235 25.10 -7.84 -3.30
C ALA A 235 24.73 -6.68 -2.35
N ILE A 236 24.94 -5.42 -2.74
CA ILE A 236 24.55 -4.25 -1.94
C ILE A 236 23.03 -4.18 -1.72
N THR A 237 22.19 -4.69 -2.64
CA THR A 237 20.74 -4.70 -2.45
C THR A 237 20.34 -5.42 -1.15
N GLY A 238 20.83 -6.64 -0.96
CA GLY A 238 20.59 -7.42 0.25
C GLY A 238 21.17 -6.76 1.51
N MET A 239 22.36 -6.16 1.41
CA MET A 239 22.97 -5.42 2.53
C MET A 239 22.13 -4.20 2.93
N MET A 240 21.58 -3.46 1.97
CA MET A 240 20.75 -2.29 2.26
C MET A 240 19.42 -2.68 2.92
N LEU A 241 18.82 -3.81 2.53
CA LEU A 241 17.65 -4.35 3.24
C LEU A 241 17.97 -4.64 4.72
N GLU A 242 19.15 -5.19 5.03
CA GLU A 242 19.57 -5.35 6.44
C GLU A 242 19.71 -4.00 7.15
N VAL A 243 20.34 -3.01 6.51
CA VAL A 243 20.53 -1.67 7.06
C VAL A 243 19.19 -0.97 7.34
N MET A 244 18.19 -1.18 6.47
CA MET A 244 16.81 -0.74 6.68
C MET A 244 16.17 -1.45 7.87
N GLY A 245 16.32 -2.77 7.97
CA GLY A 245 15.83 -3.56 9.10
C GLY A 245 16.46 -3.16 10.44
N ASP A 246 17.72 -2.74 10.42
CA ASP A 246 18.47 -2.17 11.54
C ASP A 246 18.10 -0.70 11.84
N LYS A 247 17.17 -0.11 11.07
CA LYS A 247 16.71 1.28 11.15
C LYS A 247 17.81 2.33 10.95
N LYS A 248 18.80 2.03 10.12
CA LYS A 248 19.95 2.91 9.84
C LYS A 248 19.98 3.48 8.42
N ALA A 249 19.08 3.03 7.54
CA ALA A 249 18.96 3.56 6.19
C ALA A 249 18.30 4.94 6.21
N ALA A 250 18.46 5.70 5.12
CA ALA A 250 17.87 7.04 5.01
C ALA A 250 16.35 7.00 5.14
N VAL A 251 15.70 6.01 4.49
CA VAL A 251 14.26 5.78 4.63
C VAL A 251 13.84 5.58 6.09
N SER A 252 14.60 4.81 6.87
CA SER A 252 14.28 4.52 8.26
C SER A 252 14.36 5.75 9.14
N VAL A 253 15.40 6.57 8.95
CA VAL A 253 15.62 7.81 9.70
C VAL A 253 14.56 8.84 9.35
N LEU A 254 14.25 9.03 8.08
CA LEU A 254 13.27 10.01 7.63
C LEU A 254 11.84 9.60 8.02
N ALA A 255 11.53 8.30 8.04
CA ALA A 255 10.22 7.81 8.45
C ALA A 255 9.97 8.00 9.94
N ASP A 256 11.00 7.85 10.79
CA ASP A 256 10.91 8.16 12.22
C ASP A 256 10.59 9.65 12.45
N VAL A 257 11.30 10.55 11.76
CA VAL A 257 11.04 12.00 11.82
C VAL A 257 9.65 12.35 11.29
N ALA A 258 9.21 11.67 10.24
CA ALA A 258 7.92 11.88 9.62
C ALA A 258 6.77 11.10 10.28
N ASP A 259 7.00 10.35 11.36
CA ASP A 259 5.99 9.48 12.00
C ASP A 259 5.24 8.63 10.96
N VAL A 260 6.00 7.82 10.22
CA VAL A 260 5.52 6.92 9.16
C VAL A 260 5.94 5.50 9.50
N TYR A 261 4.98 4.56 9.48
CA TYR A 261 5.29 3.15 9.70
C TYR A 261 6.05 2.57 8.49
N CYS A 262 7.20 1.92 8.72
CA CYS A 262 7.97 1.26 7.66
C CYS A 262 7.72 -0.23 7.58
N GLN A 263 7.59 -0.73 6.36
CA GLN A 263 7.69 -2.15 6.04
C GLN A 263 8.70 -2.38 4.92
N TYR A 264 9.66 -3.27 5.16
CA TYR A 264 10.69 -3.64 4.20
C TYR A 264 10.41 -5.05 3.69
N ILE A 265 10.39 -5.22 2.36
CA ILE A 265 10.01 -6.47 1.72
C ILE A 265 11.13 -6.87 0.76
N ASN A 266 11.73 -8.03 1.01
CA ASN A 266 12.59 -8.68 0.03
C ASN A 266 11.71 -9.48 -0.94
N VAL A 267 11.57 -8.97 -2.16
CA VAL A 267 10.78 -9.59 -3.23
C VAL A 267 11.68 -10.32 -4.23
N GLY A 268 12.95 -9.91 -4.36
CA GLY A 268 13.80 -10.37 -5.43
C GLY A 268 15.30 -10.31 -5.18
N ALA A 269 15.79 -10.07 -3.96
CA ALA A 269 17.23 -10.06 -3.71
C ALA A 269 17.82 -11.48 -3.84
N VAL A 270 19.09 -11.58 -4.23
CA VAL A 270 19.77 -12.88 -4.46
C VAL A 270 19.67 -13.81 -3.25
N SER A 271 19.73 -13.26 -2.04
CA SER A 271 19.65 -13.99 -0.76
C SER A 271 18.59 -13.41 0.17
N ASP A 272 18.14 -14.20 1.13
CA ASP A 272 17.17 -13.75 2.12
C ASP A 272 17.84 -12.83 3.12
N SER A 273 17.09 -11.83 3.56
CA SER A 273 17.52 -11.00 4.65
C SER A 273 17.49 -11.81 5.96
N LYS A 274 18.51 -11.60 6.79
CA LYS A 274 18.64 -12.16 8.14
C LYS A 274 17.91 -11.31 9.18
N SER A 275 17.67 -10.03 8.89
CA SER A 275 16.88 -9.16 9.76
C SER A 275 15.43 -9.60 9.79
N ARG A 276 14.88 -9.79 11.00
CA ARG A 276 13.45 -10.10 11.21
C ARG A 276 12.53 -8.93 10.86
N ALA A 277 13.08 -7.72 10.72
CA ALA A 277 12.34 -6.54 10.31
C ALA A 277 12.14 -6.47 8.79
N VAL A 278 12.79 -7.35 8.02
CA VAL A 278 12.59 -7.51 6.58
C VAL A 278 11.73 -8.74 6.34
N ARG A 279 10.64 -8.58 5.60
CA ARG A 279 9.78 -9.68 5.18
C ARG A 279 10.39 -10.34 3.95
N ASN A 280 10.81 -11.59 4.07
CA ASN A 280 11.29 -12.38 2.93
C ASN A 280 10.10 -13.00 2.20
N GLU A 281 9.57 -12.26 1.22
CA GLU A 281 8.49 -12.67 0.31
C GLU A 281 9.07 -12.85 -1.11
N ARG A 282 10.25 -13.49 -1.17
CA ARG A 282 11.06 -13.57 -2.40
C ARG A 282 10.40 -14.47 -3.44
N VAL A 283 10.13 -13.89 -4.61
CA VAL A 283 9.60 -14.60 -5.78
C VAL A 283 10.72 -15.33 -6.53
N LYS A 284 11.89 -14.69 -6.65
CA LYS A 284 13.07 -15.22 -7.36
C LYS A 284 14.35 -14.57 -6.84
N SER A 285 15.49 -15.27 -6.94
CA SER A 285 16.81 -14.72 -6.59
C SER A 285 17.38 -13.86 -7.73
N GLY A 286 16.90 -12.61 -7.83
CA GLY A 286 17.27 -11.66 -8.86
C GLY A 286 16.61 -11.93 -10.22
N THR A 287 16.46 -10.87 -11.02
CA THR A 287 16.04 -11.03 -12.43
C THR A 287 17.15 -11.64 -13.27
N GLN A 288 16.79 -12.17 -14.45
CA GLN A 288 17.79 -12.48 -15.46
C GLN A 288 18.39 -11.20 -16.04
N ASP A 289 19.52 -11.33 -16.73
CA ASP A 289 20.08 -10.22 -17.50
C ASP A 289 19.19 -9.90 -18.71
N VAL A 290 18.61 -8.71 -18.69
CA VAL A 290 17.66 -8.23 -19.71
C VAL A 290 18.27 -8.06 -21.10
N ARG A 291 19.62 -7.99 -21.20
CA ARG A 291 20.35 -7.95 -22.46
C ARG A 291 20.22 -9.25 -23.25
N THR A 292 20.17 -10.39 -22.55
CA THR A 292 20.18 -11.72 -23.18
C THR A 292 18.83 -12.40 -23.11
N ASP A 293 18.08 -12.19 -22.03
CA ASP A 293 16.85 -12.92 -21.73
C ASP A 293 15.74 -11.98 -21.26
N ALA A 294 14.52 -12.48 -21.06
CA ALA A 294 13.48 -11.74 -20.35
C ALA A 294 13.86 -11.62 -18.85
N ALA A 295 13.63 -10.46 -18.23
CA ALA A 295 13.93 -10.22 -16.82
C ALA A 295 13.34 -11.31 -15.91
N MET A 296 12.09 -11.67 -16.17
CA MET A 296 11.32 -12.66 -15.42
C MET A 296 10.20 -13.26 -16.27
N THR A 297 9.62 -14.37 -15.83
CA THR A 297 8.43 -14.96 -16.47
C THR A 297 7.18 -14.15 -16.15
N ARG A 298 6.11 -14.35 -16.91
CA ARG A 298 4.81 -13.70 -16.65
C ARG A 298 4.27 -14.07 -15.28
N GLU A 299 4.42 -15.34 -14.88
CA GLU A 299 4.02 -15.86 -13.58
C GLU A 299 4.80 -15.21 -12.44
N GLU A 300 6.11 -14.97 -12.65
CA GLU A 300 6.95 -14.23 -11.70
C GLU A 300 6.50 -12.76 -11.58
N VAL A 301 6.10 -12.09 -12.67
CA VAL A 301 5.50 -10.73 -12.59
C VAL A 301 4.24 -10.74 -11.75
N ILE A 302 3.30 -11.64 -12.04
CA ILE A 302 2.02 -11.75 -11.33
C ILE A 302 2.26 -12.03 -9.84
N ALA A 303 3.19 -12.93 -9.51
CA ALA A 303 3.56 -13.23 -8.14
C ALA A 303 4.14 -12.01 -7.40
N ALA A 304 5.06 -11.27 -8.03
CA ALA A 304 5.66 -10.07 -7.45
C ALA A 304 4.63 -8.94 -7.26
N MET A 305 3.78 -8.70 -8.26
CA MET A 305 2.66 -7.77 -8.14
C MET A 305 1.71 -8.16 -7.00
N ASN A 306 1.43 -9.45 -6.82
CA ASN A 306 0.58 -9.91 -5.74
C ASN A 306 1.22 -9.69 -4.36
N VAL A 307 2.54 -9.83 -4.21
CA VAL A 307 3.26 -9.44 -2.97
C VAL A 307 3.04 -7.96 -2.67
N GLY A 308 3.14 -7.10 -3.68
CA GLY A 308 2.82 -5.68 -3.56
C GLY A 308 1.38 -5.42 -3.11
N ALA A 309 0.41 -6.06 -3.77
CA ALA A 309 -1.00 -5.91 -3.45
C ALA A 309 -1.33 -6.39 -2.01
N GLN A 310 -0.79 -7.54 -1.59
CA GLN A 310 -0.95 -8.05 -0.23
C GLN A 310 -0.32 -7.13 0.81
N THR A 311 0.82 -6.52 0.49
CA THR A 311 1.46 -5.52 1.34
C THR A 311 0.58 -4.28 1.54
N ALA A 312 -0.09 -3.79 0.48
CA ALA A 312 -1.04 -2.69 0.61
C ALA A 312 -2.22 -3.05 1.52
N GLU A 313 -2.82 -4.23 1.35
CA GLU A 313 -3.93 -4.68 2.21
C GLU A 313 -3.51 -4.72 3.68
N ARG A 314 -2.35 -5.32 3.98
CA ARG A 314 -1.82 -5.43 5.34
C ARG A 314 -1.64 -4.06 6.00
N LEU A 315 -1.05 -3.09 5.28
CA LEU A 315 -0.80 -1.75 5.83
C LEU A 315 -2.10 -0.97 6.04
N ILE A 316 -3.05 -1.05 5.09
CA ILE A 316 -4.33 -0.36 5.18
C ILE A 316 -5.21 -0.95 6.29
N ALA A 317 -5.22 -2.28 6.41
CA ALA A 317 -5.90 -3.00 7.47
C ALA A 317 -5.36 -2.61 8.84
N GLY A 318 -4.03 -2.52 8.98
CA GLY A 318 -3.34 -2.00 10.16
C GLY A 318 -3.55 -0.50 10.44
N GLY A 319 -4.41 0.18 9.66
CA GLY A 319 -4.88 1.53 9.95
C GLY A 319 -4.31 2.61 9.02
N SER A 320 -3.40 2.30 8.11
CA SER A 320 -2.82 3.33 7.22
C SER A 320 -3.86 3.93 6.28
N ARG A 321 -3.83 5.26 6.12
CA ARG A 321 -4.74 6.06 5.27
C ARG A 321 -4.02 6.82 4.16
N SER A 322 -2.71 6.66 4.06
CA SER A 322 -1.91 6.95 2.87
C SER A 322 -0.73 6.00 2.82
N LEU A 323 -0.26 5.71 1.61
CA LEU A 323 0.82 4.76 1.39
C LEU A 323 1.92 5.37 0.52
N CYS A 324 3.13 5.44 1.06
CA CYS A 324 4.34 5.84 0.36
C CYS A 324 4.99 4.63 -0.33
N THR A 325 5.63 4.90 -1.47
CA THR A 325 6.41 3.92 -2.22
C THR A 325 7.90 4.10 -2.00
N GLY A 326 8.63 3.01 -1.82
CA GLY A 326 10.08 2.98 -1.86
C GLY A 326 10.60 1.70 -2.51
N GLU A 327 11.87 1.68 -2.85
CA GLU A 327 12.54 0.55 -3.48
C GLU A 327 14.01 0.51 -3.13
N VAL A 328 14.63 -0.64 -3.39
CA VAL A 328 16.09 -0.77 -3.43
C VAL A 328 16.48 -1.87 -4.41
N GLY A 329 17.42 -1.59 -5.29
CA GLY A 329 17.88 -2.58 -6.26
C GLY A 329 19.08 -2.07 -7.06
N ILE A 330 20.22 -2.72 -6.94
CA ILE A 330 21.38 -2.34 -7.74
C ILE A 330 21.09 -2.62 -9.22
N GLY A 331 21.26 -1.59 -10.05
CA GLY A 331 21.03 -1.64 -11.51
C GLY A 331 19.62 -1.26 -11.97
N ASN A 332 18.66 -1.06 -11.06
CA ASN A 332 17.24 -0.89 -11.39
C ASN A 332 16.86 0.42 -12.11
N THR A 333 17.75 1.42 -12.12
CA THR A 333 17.56 2.64 -12.92
C THR A 333 17.58 2.36 -14.43
N THR A 334 18.24 1.29 -14.88
CA THR A 334 18.25 0.85 -16.29
C THR A 334 16.87 0.34 -16.74
N PRO A 335 16.26 -0.68 -16.10
CA PRO A 335 14.92 -1.12 -16.46
C PRO A 335 13.86 -0.03 -16.21
N SER A 336 14.03 0.81 -15.19
CA SER A 336 13.12 1.95 -14.95
C SER A 336 13.12 2.95 -16.11
N ALA A 337 14.30 3.32 -16.63
CA ALA A 337 14.41 4.16 -17.82
C ALA A 337 13.75 3.50 -19.04
N ALA A 338 13.98 2.21 -19.27
CA ALA A 338 13.39 1.46 -20.38
C ALA A 338 11.85 1.38 -20.29
N LEU A 339 11.30 1.13 -19.09
CA LEU A 339 9.85 1.13 -18.85
C LEU A 339 9.24 2.51 -19.08
N ILE A 340 9.85 3.57 -18.54
CA ILE A 340 9.37 4.94 -18.76
C ILE A 340 9.39 5.28 -20.25
N ALA A 341 10.47 4.98 -20.96
CA ALA A 341 10.54 5.22 -22.39
C ALA A 341 9.48 4.45 -23.18
N HIS A 342 9.26 3.18 -22.84
CA HIS A 342 8.22 2.35 -23.47
C HIS A 342 6.83 2.99 -23.31
N PHE A 343 6.39 3.26 -22.07
CA PHE A 343 5.03 3.74 -21.81
C PHE A 343 4.84 5.22 -22.16
N ALA A 344 5.87 6.05 -21.99
CA ALA A 344 5.82 7.48 -22.33
C ALA A 344 6.14 7.78 -23.80
N ASN A 345 6.47 6.74 -24.60
CA ASN A 345 6.92 6.88 -25.98
C ASN A 345 8.07 7.91 -26.13
N ALA A 346 9.03 7.83 -25.21
CA ALA A 346 10.23 8.69 -25.17
C ALA A 346 11.45 7.92 -25.69
N ASN A 347 12.50 8.64 -26.08
CA ASN A 347 13.72 8.00 -26.53
C ASN A 347 14.67 7.67 -25.35
N ALA A 348 15.61 6.74 -25.57
CA ALA A 348 16.53 6.26 -24.54
C ALA A 348 17.38 7.39 -23.92
N GLN A 349 17.82 8.36 -24.73
CA GLN A 349 18.67 9.46 -24.29
C GLN A 349 17.95 10.41 -23.31
N GLU A 350 16.65 10.63 -23.49
CA GLU A 350 15.83 11.51 -22.65
C GLU A 350 15.57 10.94 -21.25
N VAL A 351 15.48 9.62 -21.14
CA VAL A 351 15.09 8.94 -19.89
C VAL A 351 16.28 8.44 -19.08
N THR A 352 17.42 8.20 -19.73
CA THR A 352 18.57 7.55 -19.10
C THR A 352 19.41 8.56 -18.36
N GLY A 353 19.55 8.34 -17.04
CA GLY A 353 20.43 9.09 -16.16
C GLY A 353 21.66 8.32 -15.71
N ARG A 354 22.50 9.00 -14.92
CA ARG A 354 23.73 8.44 -14.36
C ARG A 354 23.49 7.59 -13.11
N GLY A 355 22.27 7.59 -12.56
CA GLY A 355 21.92 6.85 -11.35
C GLY A 355 22.90 7.15 -10.22
N SER A 356 23.54 6.09 -9.73
CA SER A 356 24.49 6.11 -8.61
C SER A 356 25.88 6.67 -8.96
N GLY A 357 26.02 7.44 -10.04
CA GLY A 357 27.24 8.20 -10.35
C GLY A 357 28.19 7.59 -11.39
N ILE A 358 27.66 6.95 -12.44
CA ILE A 358 28.47 6.35 -13.52
C ILE A 358 29.23 7.39 -14.36
N ASP A 359 30.36 6.98 -14.95
CA ASP A 359 31.17 7.78 -15.87
C ASP A 359 30.56 7.94 -17.27
N ASP A 360 31.19 8.73 -18.14
CA ASP A 360 30.67 9.05 -19.49
C ASP A 360 30.61 7.82 -20.40
N ALA A 361 31.60 6.94 -20.34
CA ALA A 361 31.64 5.74 -21.18
C ALA A 361 30.54 4.75 -20.77
N THR A 362 30.35 4.56 -19.47
CA THR A 362 29.29 3.74 -18.89
C THR A 362 27.92 4.33 -19.20
N TYR A 363 27.80 5.67 -19.16
CA TYR A 363 26.57 6.35 -19.54
C TYR A 363 26.16 6.08 -20.99
N VAL A 364 27.09 6.23 -21.94
CA VAL A 364 26.83 5.94 -23.37
C VAL A 364 26.37 4.49 -23.55
N ARG A 365 27.08 3.54 -22.93
CA ARG A 365 26.69 2.12 -22.96
C ARG A 365 25.30 1.88 -22.37
N LYS A 366 24.97 2.55 -21.25
CA LYS A 366 23.65 2.43 -20.62
C LYS A 366 22.54 2.95 -21.53
N VAL A 367 22.76 4.05 -22.25
CA VAL A 367 21.80 4.57 -23.24
C VAL A 367 21.57 3.55 -24.37
N GLU A 368 22.64 2.96 -24.91
CA GLU A 368 22.55 1.92 -25.95
C GLU A 368 21.76 0.69 -25.47
N ILE A 369 22.02 0.25 -24.23
CA ILE A 369 21.26 -0.85 -23.59
C ILE A 369 19.78 -0.47 -23.49
N VAL A 370 19.45 0.71 -22.98
CA VAL A 370 18.06 1.17 -22.86
C VAL A 370 17.37 1.22 -24.22
N GLU A 371 18.05 1.69 -25.27
CA GLU A 371 17.53 1.69 -26.64
C GLU A 371 17.22 0.27 -27.14
N GLN A 372 18.10 -0.70 -26.88
CA GLN A 372 17.86 -2.10 -27.22
C GLN A 372 16.65 -2.68 -26.48
N LEU A 373 16.48 -2.37 -25.19
CA LEU A 373 15.34 -2.84 -24.38
C LEU A 373 14.00 -2.24 -24.85
N ILE A 374 13.98 -0.96 -25.25
CA ILE A 374 12.80 -0.32 -25.84
C ILE A 374 12.43 -1.01 -27.16
N ASN A 375 13.42 -1.26 -28.02
CA ASN A 375 13.19 -1.95 -29.29
C ASN A 375 12.67 -3.38 -29.10
N LYS A 376 13.19 -4.11 -28.11
CA LYS A 376 12.76 -5.47 -27.73
C LYS A 376 11.26 -5.54 -27.39
N THR A 377 10.72 -4.50 -26.74
CA THR A 377 9.34 -4.49 -26.25
C THR A 377 8.36 -3.74 -27.14
N LYS A 378 8.81 -3.11 -28.23
CA LYS A 378 8.01 -2.21 -29.07
C LYS A 378 6.75 -2.85 -29.68
N SER A 379 6.76 -4.17 -29.90
CA SER A 379 5.60 -4.90 -30.44
C SER A 379 4.58 -5.32 -29.38
N THR A 380 4.92 -5.20 -28.11
CA THR A 380 4.09 -5.65 -27.00
C THR A 380 3.28 -4.49 -26.45
N THR A 381 1.96 -4.69 -26.31
CA THR A 381 1.07 -3.71 -25.68
C THR A 381 0.56 -4.15 -24.30
N ASP A 382 0.77 -5.41 -23.92
CA ASP A 382 0.41 -5.92 -22.59
C ASP A 382 1.46 -5.45 -21.56
N PRO A 383 1.09 -4.61 -20.58
CA PRO A 383 2.05 -4.11 -19.59
C PRO A 383 2.71 -5.21 -18.74
N ILE A 384 2.04 -6.35 -18.53
CA ILE A 384 2.62 -7.48 -17.79
C ILE A 384 3.75 -8.12 -18.61
N ASP A 385 3.58 -8.26 -19.93
CA ASP A 385 4.61 -8.79 -20.80
C ASP A 385 5.80 -7.82 -20.94
N VAL A 386 5.54 -6.51 -20.91
CA VAL A 386 6.60 -5.49 -20.89
C VAL A 386 7.40 -5.60 -19.58
N LEU A 387 6.73 -5.68 -18.42
CA LEU A 387 7.39 -5.93 -17.13
C LEU A 387 8.20 -7.23 -17.13
N ALA A 388 7.66 -8.31 -17.70
CA ALA A 388 8.34 -9.60 -17.79
C ALA A 388 9.65 -9.49 -18.59
N GLN A 389 9.62 -8.75 -19.70
CA GLN A 389 10.77 -8.66 -20.60
C GLN A 389 11.88 -7.72 -20.11
N ILE A 390 11.53 -6.58 -19.50
CA ILE A 390 12.48 -5.49 -19.22
C ILE A 390 12.33 -4.85 -17.83
N GLY A 391 11.50 -5.42 -16.94
CA GLY A 391 11.22 -4.85 -15.62
C GLY A 391 12.12 -5.36 -14.49
N GLY A 392 11.65 -5.14 -13.26
CA GLY A 392 12.25 -5.60 -12.00
C GLY A 392 11.19 -6.24 -11.11
N LEU A 393 11.59 -7.15 -10.23
CA LEU A 393 10.65 -7.81 -9.31
C LEU A 393 10.07 -6.79 -8.33
N GLU A 394 10.91 -5.89 -7.83
CA GLU A 394 10.52 -4.77 -6.98
C GLU A 394 9.67 -3.73 -7.72
N ILE A 395 9.91 -3.51 -9.01
CA ILE A 395 9.06 -2.64 -9.85
C ILE A 395 7.67 -3.28 -10.03
N ALA A 396 7.61 -4.58 -10.31
CA ALA A 396 6.34 -5.32 -10.38
C ALA A 396 5.60 -5.29 -9.04
N ALA A 397 6.29 -5.48 -7.93
CA ALA A 397 5.70 -5.34 -6.60
C ALA A 397 5.16 -3.93 -6.34
N LEU A 398 5.91 -2.89 -6.69
CA LEU A 398 5.43 -1.50 -6.62
C LEU A 398 4.18 -1.29 -7.48
N THR A 399 4.11 -1.84 -8.70
CA THR A 399 2.93 -1.74 -9.56
C THR A 399 1.71 -2.37 -8.89
N GLY A 400 1.83 -3.59 -8.33
CA GLY A 400 0.73 -4.23 -7.61
C GLY A 400 0.32 -3.50 -6.33
N TYR A 401 1.30 -2.94 -5.60
CA TYR A 401 1.08 -2.10 -4.42
C TYR A 401 0.29 -0.84 -4.76
N ILE A 402 0.67 -0.14 -5.84
CA ILE A 402 -0.04 1.04 -6.35
C ILE A 402 -1.48 0.64 -6.71
N LEU A 403 -1.68 -0.36 -7.58
CA LEU A 403 -3.00 -0.76 -8.05
C LEU A 403 -3.94 -1.15 -6.92
N ARG A 404 -3.45 -1.87 -5.91
CA ARG A 404 -4.30 -2.26 -4.78
C ARG A 404 -4.64 -1.07 -3.91
N THR A 405 -3.67 -0.20 -3.63
CA THR A 405 -3.89 1.02 -2.84
C THR A 405 -4.94 1.93 -3.49
N THR A 406 -4.84 2.16 -4.81
CA THR A 406 -5.80 3.00 -5.52
C THR A 406 -7.18 2.36 -5.58
N SER A 407 -7.26 1.02 -5.75
CA SER A 407 -8.54 0.29 -5.71
C SER A 407 -9.29 0.41 -4.37
N LEU A 408 -8.57 0.74 -3.30
CA LEU A 408 -9.12 1.00 -1.95
C LEU A 408 -9.35 2.48 -1.68
N GLN A 409 -9.21 3.35 -2.70
CA GLN A 409 -9.35 4.80 -2.58
C GLN A 409 -8.43 5.43 -1.52
N ILE A 410 -7.20 4.89 -1.42
CA ILE A 410 -6.16 5.42 -0.56
C ILE A 410 -5.13 6.20 -1.41
N PRO A 411 -4.69 7.40 -0.99
CA PRO A 411 -3.65 8.14 -1.70
C PRO A 411 -2.31 7.39 -1.70
N VAL A 412 -1.65 7.39 -2.87
CA VAL A 412 -0.28 6.86 -3.01
C VAL A 412 0.70 8.01 -3.17
N LEU A 413 1.74 8.06 -2.35
CA LEU A 413 2.81 9.04 -2.45
C LEU A 413 4.00 8.40 -3.16
N LEU A 414 4.25 8.86 -4.38
CA LEU A 414 5.37 8.40 -5.22
C LEU A 414 6.67 9.09 -4.82
N ASP A 415 7.76 8.35 -4.84
CA ASP A 415 9.11 8.83 -4.56
C ASP A 415 9.80 9.32 -5.84
N GLY A 416 10.90 8.67 -6.24
CA GLY A 416 11.71 9.03 -7.41
C GLY A 416 11.40 8.20 -8.65
N VAL A 417 12.37 8.18 -9.57
CA VAL A 417 12.23 7.64 -10.94
C VAL A 417 11.77 6.19 -11.00
N ILE A 418 12.18 5.32 -10.07
CA ILE A 418 11.81 3.90 -10.08
C ILE A 418 10.32 3.73 -9.72
N THR A 419 9.85 4.46 -8.71
CA THR A 419 8.42 4.44 -8.33
C THR A 419 7.53 5.06 -9.42
N LEU A 420 8.05 6.08 -10.13
CA LEU A 420 7.40 6.64 -11.32
C LEU A 420 7.33 5.63 -12.47
N ALA A 421 8.36 4.79 -12.67
CA ALA A 421 8.31 3.70 -13.66
C ALA A 421 7.24 2.66 -13.30
N ALA A 422 7.12 2.28 -12.03
CA ALA A 422 6.03 1.41 -11.58
C ALA A 422 4.65 2.04 -11.79
N ALA A 423 4.53 3.36 -11.61
CA ALA A 423 3.31 4.12 -11.83
C ALA A 423 2.91 4.19 -13.32
N THR A 424 3.86 4.34 -14.26
CA THR A 424 3.53 4.29 -15.70
C THR A 424 2.98 2.93 -16.11
N VAL A 425 3.52 1.84 -15.54
CA VAL A 425 2.97 0.50 -15.75
C VAL A 425 1.56 0.41 -15.15
N ALA A 426 1.35 0.87 -13.92
CA ALA A 426 0.05 0.81 -13.26
C ALA A 426 -1.03 1.58 -14.04
N GLU A 427 -0.69 2.78 -14.55
CA GLU A 427 -1.59 3.56 -15.41
C GLU A 427 -1.92 2.85 -16.73
N ALA A 428 -0.92 2.20 -17.35
CA ALA A 428 -1.14 1.43 -18.57
C ALA A 428 -2.02 0.19 -18.34
N MET A 429 -1.90 -0.45 -17.18
CA MET A 429 -2.75 -1.59 -16.79
C MET A 429 -4.18 -1.16 -16.46
N LYS A 430 -4.32 -0.03 -15.77
CA LYS A 430 -5.59 0.47 -15.27
C LYS A 430 -5.65 1.99 -15.41
N PRO A 431 -6.24 2.49 -16.51
CA PRO A 431 -6.37 3.91 -16.77
C PRO A 431 -7.07 4.66 -15.63
N ASN A 432 -6.64 5.89 -15.39
CA ASN A 432 -7.06 6.77 -14.27
C ASN A 432 -6.48 6.39 -12.90
N THR A 433 -5.53 5.46 -12.83
CA THR A 433 -4.77 5.20 -11.59
C THR A 433 -4.09 6.48 -11.11
N THR A 434 -3.64 7.31 -12.03
CA THR A 434 -2.89 8.54 -11.75
C THR A 434 -3.65 9.58 -10.91
N SER A 435 -4.99 9.60 -10.96
CA SER A 435 -5.80 10.49 -10.11
C SER A 435 -5.59 10.27 -8.62
N PHE A 436 -5.10 9.08 -8.23
CA PHE A 436 -4.84 8.67 -6.86
C PHE A 436 -3.37 8.84 -6.44
N LEU A 437 -2.50 9.27 -7.35
CA LEU A 437 -1.07 9.37 -7.14
C LEU A 437 -0.67 10.82 -6.84
N ILE A 438 0.19 10.99 -5.84
CA ILE A 438 0.79 12.25 -5.46
C ILE A 438 2.28 12.13 -5.67
N ALA A 439 2.83 12.93 -6.59
CA ALA A 439 4.27 12.98 -6.82
C ALA A 439 4.95 13.78 -5.70
N ALA A 440 5.81 13.13 -4.91
CA ALA A 440 6.47 13.80 -3.81
C ALA A 440 7.56 14.77 -4.28
N HIS A 441 8.48 14.31 -5.15
CA HIS A 441 9.57 15.14 -5.65
C HIS A 441 9.88 14.91 -7.13
N CYS A 442 10.53 15.90 -7.76
CA CYS A 442 11.22 15.66 -9.03
C CYS A 442 12.60 15.07 -8.70
N SER A 443 12.89 13.87 -9.17
CA SER A 443 14.24 13.33 -9.05
C SER A 443 15.17 14.03 -10.04
N SER A 444 16.46 14.12 -9.70
CA SER A 444 17.49 14.57 -10.63
C SER A 444 17.78 13.56 -11.77
N GLU A 445 17.23 12.35 -11.71
CA GLU A 445 17.24 11.40 -12.84
C GLU A 445 16.34 11.88 -14.00
N PRO A 446 16.84 11.95 -15.26
CA PRO A 446 16.11 12.52 -16.40
C PRO A 446 14.73 11.92 -16.66
N GLY A 447 14.61 10.58 -16.52
CA GLY A 447 13.34 9.86 -16.68
C GLY A 447 12.22 10.35 -15.76
N SER A 448 12.55 10.98 -14.61
CA SER A 448 11.54 11.51 -13.69
C SER A 448 10.67 12.58 -14.35
N LYS A 449 11.26 13.54 -15.07
CA LYS A 449 10.52 14.61 -15.76
C LYS A 449 9.62 14.06 -16.87
N ILE A 450 10.11 13.05 -17.60
CA ILE A 450 9.36 12.38 -18.66
C ILE A 450 8.16 11.64 -18.08
N ALA A 451 8.37 10.84 -17.04
CA ALA A 451 7.31 10.09 -16.38
C ALA A 451 6.25 11.01 -15.75
N LEU A 452 6.67 12.06 -15.03
CA LEU A 452 5.77 13.05 -14.45
C LEU A 452 4.89 13.72 -15.52
N LYS A 453 5.49 14.10 -16.66
CA LYS A 453 4.74 14.67 -17.79
C LYS A 453 3.75 13.68 -18.39
N HIS A 454 4.16 12.43 -18.60
CA HIS A 454 3.29 11.38 -19.14
C HIS A 454 2.10 11.10 -18.23
N LEU A 455 2.34 11.04 -16.92
CA LEU A 455 1.32 10.85 -15.89
C LEU A 455 0.50 12.14 -15.63
N GLY A 456 0.94 13.32 -16.10
CA GLY A 456 0.27 14.58 -15.78
C GLY A 456 0.41 14.99 -14.31
N LEU A 457 1.43 14.49 -13.61
CA LEU A 457 1.69 14.77 -12.20
C LEU A 457 2.63 15.97 -12.01
N ASN A 458 2.36 16.75 -10.98
CA ASN A 458 3.19 17.89 -10.58
C ASN A 458 3.83 17.61 -9.21
N PRO A 459 5.17 17.46 -9.12
CA PRO A 459 5.82 17.10 -7.87
C PRO A 459 5.74 18.23 -6.84
N LEU A 460 5.67 17.89 -5.55
CA LEU A 460 5.64 18.87 -4.46
C LEU A 460 7.01 19.51 -4.22
N LEU A 461 8.08 18.73 -4.34
CA LEU A 461 9.44 19.09 -4.00
C LEU A 461 10.39 19.06 -5.20
N ASP A 462 11.38 19.95 -5.18
CA ASP A 462 12.53 19.93 -6.08
C ASP A 462 13.78 20.15 -5.21
N LEU A 463 14.46 19.07 -4.88
CA LEU A 463 15.53 19.00 -3.88
C LEU A 463 16.79 18.31 -4.43
N ASP A 464 16.88 18.13 -5.75
CA ASP A 464 17.95 17.40 -6.44
C ASP A 464 18.16 15.94 -5.98
N LEU A 465 17.18 15.35 -5.27
CA LEU A 465 17.25 14.00 -4.72
C LEU A 465 17.30 12.93 -5.82
N ARG A 466 18.11 11.90 -5.58
CA ARG A 466 18.25 10.71 -6.42
C ARG A 466 18.71 9.47 -5.64
N LEU A 467 18.44 9.44 -4.34
CA LEU A 467 18.77 8.29 -3.50
C LEU A 467 17.80 7.12 -3.74
N GLY A 468 16.50 7.42 -3.89
CA GLY A 468 15.46 6.40 -3.89
C GLY A 468 15.01 6.08 -2.47
N GLU A 469 14.70 4.80 -2.23
CA GLU A 469 14.25 4.25 -0.94
C GLU A 469 12.92 4.82 -0.40
N GLY A 470 12.27 5.76 -1.08
CA GLY A 470 11.09 6.46 -0.57
C GLY A 470 11.41 7.77 0.16
N THR A 471 12.65 8.27 0.08
CA THR A 471 13.09 9.44 0.83
C THR A 471 12.35 10.73 0.48
N GLY A 472 12.08 10.98 -0.80
CA GLY A 472 11.27 12.10 -1.25
C GLY A 472 9.81 11.96 -0.81
N ALA A 473 9.24 10.75 -0.90
CA ALA A 473 7.89 10.47 -0.39
C ALA A 473 7.75 10.84 1.09
N LEU A 474 8.69 10.41 1.93
CA LEU A 474 8.70 10.72 3.37
C LEU A 474 8.89 12.22 3.66
N LEU A 475 9.76 12.92 2.92
CA LEU A 475 9.95 14.36 3.06
C LEU A 475 8.70 15.18 2.70
N SER A 476 7.82 14.63 1.85
CA SER A 476 6.56 15.30 1.50
C SER A 476 5.46 15.14 2.55
N ILE A 477 5.55 14.16 3.46
CA ILE A 477 4.52 13.89 4.47
C ILE A 477 4.24 15.11 5.35
N PRO A 478 5.24 15.77 5.99
CA PRO A 478 4.98 16.96 6.81
C PRO A 478 4.36 18.12 6.02
N ILE A 479 4.66 18.23 4.72
CA ILE A 479 4.13 19.26 3.83
C ILE A 479 2.64 19.01 3.56
N ILE A 480 2.28 17.76 3.26
CA ILE A 480 0.90 17.35 3.02
C ILE A 480 0.07 17.44 4.32
N ARG A 481 0.63 17.04 5.46
CA ARG A 481 0.01 17.25 6.78
C ARG A 481 -0.27 18.73 7.02
N SER A 482 0.70 19.60 6.71
CA SER A 482 0.53 21.04 6.84
C SER A 482 -0.61 21.57 5.96
N ALA A 483 -0.77 21.06 4.74
CA ALA A 483 -1.90 21.40 3.87
C ALA A 483 -3.27 21.01 4.48
N CYS A 484 -3.38 19.78 4.99
CA CYS A 484 -4.60 19.29 5.64
C CYS A 484 -4.93 20.06 6.93
N GLN A 485 -3.91 20.41 7.71
CA GLN A 485 -4.06 21.19 8.94
C GLN A 485 -4.39 22.66 8.67
N ALA A 486 -3.86 23.25 7.59
CA ALA A 486 -4.19 24.61 7.18
C ALA A 486 -5.70 24.74 6.89
N LEU A 487 -6.26 23.79 6.14
CA LEU A 487 -7.70 23.74 5.84
C LEU A 487 -8.56 23.68 7.11
N SER A 488 -8.16 22.86 8.09
CA SER A 488 -8.99 22.60 9.28
C SER A 488 -8.84 23.63 10.39
N ARG A 489 -7.75 24.42 10.42
CA ARG A 489 -7.39 25.24 11.59
C ARG A 489 -7.19 26.72 11.31
N MET A 490 -7.01 27.13 10.05
CA MET A 490 -6.93 28.55 9.74
C MET A 490 -8.30 29.23 9.95
N ALA A 491 -8.27 30.47 10.44
CA ALA A 491 -9.48 31.30 10.51
C ALA A 491 -10.05 31.55 9.11
N ARG A 492 -11.36 31.76 9.02
CA ARG A 492 -12.00 32.19 7.77
C ARG A 492 -11.99 33.71 7.66
N ILE A 493 -12.00 34.24 6.44
CA ILE A 493 -12.06 35.69 6.23
C ILE A 493 -13.36 36.29 6.78
N SER A 494 -14.46 35.52 6.75
CA SER A 494 -15.75 35.90 7.33
C SER A 494 -15.73 36.07 8.84
N ASP A 495 -14.78 35.45 9.53
CA ASP A 495 -14.67 35.53 10.99
C ASP A 495 -13.87 36.77 11.43
N LEU A 496 -13.20 37.43 10.49
CA LEU A 496 -12.37 38.62 10.71
C LEU A 496 -13.07 39.93 10.28
N LEU A 497 -14.13 39.82 9.49
CA LEU A 497 -14.97 40.93 9.01
C LEU A 497 -16.19 41.07 9.90
#